data_AF-A0A516WYN9-F1
#
_entry.id   AF-A0A516WYN9-F1
#
_cell.length_a   1.000
_cell.length_b   1.000
_cell.length_c   1.000
_cell.angle_alpha   90.00
_cell.angle_beta   90.00
_cell.angle_gamma   90.00
#
_symmetry.space_group_name_H-M   'P 1'
#
loop_
_entity.id
_entity.type
_entity.pdbx_description
1 polymer ?
#
loop_
_entity_poly.entity_id
_entity_poly.type
_entity_poly.pdbx_seq_one_letter_code
_entity_poly.pdbx_strand_id
1 'polypeptide(L)'
;MTLTPFATAEPVINIPGRAQISTELLADTDADLTLATSSNGALESLEQQPTFQSLGAVERGVYVPLAPTLAQSITFPSPPSLDRALGQVVPLLDSAAQR
;
A
#
# COMPACT_ATOMS: atom_id res chain seq x y z
N MET A 1 -13.90 -1.73 8.38
CA MET A 1 -12.45 -1.60 8.56
C MET A 1 -12.22 -0.67 9.74
N THR A 2 -11.34 -1.05 10.67
CA THR A 2 -10.94 -0.24 11.83
C THR A 2 -9.44 -0.04 11.72
N LEU A 3 -8.95 1.20 11.86
CA LEU A 3 -7.51 1.48 11.84
C LEU A 3 -6.84 0.85 13.07
N THR A 4 -5.62 0.35 12.91
CA THR A 4 -4.85 -0.21 14.02
C THR A 4 -4.44 0.89 15.01
N PRO A 5 -4.22 0.57 16.30
CA PRO A 5 -3.71 1.54 17.27
C PRO A 5 -2.41 2.20 16.79
N PHE A 6 -1.52 1.42 16.17
CA PHE A 6 -0.27 1.91 15.57
C PHE A 6 -0.54 2.98 14.50
N ALA A 7 -1.37 2.68 13.50
CA ALA A 7 -1.69 3.62 12.42
C ALA A 7 -2.30 4.95 12.91
N THR A 8 -3.00 4.94 14.05
CA THR A 8 -3.59 6.15 14.65
C THR A 8 -2.65 6.92 15.58
N ALA A 9 -1.55 6.30 16.02
CA ALA A 9 -0.57 6.92 16.93
C ALA A 9 0.52 7.70 16.18
N GLU A 10 0.71 7.41 14.89
CA GLU A 10 1.76 8.04 14.08
C GLU A 10 1.52 9.53 13.82
N PRO A 11 2.60 10.33 13.67
CA PRO A 11 2.48 11.74 13.35
C PRO A 11 1.71 11.97 12.05
N VAL A 12 0.62 12.75 12.14
CA VAL A 12 -0.11 13.23 10.95
C VAL A 12 0.78 14.22 10.21
N ILE A 13 0.97 14.00 8.92
CA ILE A 13 1.72 14.92 8.06
C ILE A 13 0.82 16.04 7.52
N ASN A 14 1.38 16.91 6.68
CA ASN A 14 0.70 18.01 6.00
C ASN A 14 -0.53 17.61 5.15
N ILE A 15 -0.77 16.32 4.93
CA ILE A 15 -1.95 15.78 4.24
C ILE A 15 -2.82 15.03 5.27
N PRO A 16 -4.03 15.52 5.59
CA PRO A 16 -4.95 14.83 6.49
C PRO A 16 -5.21 13.38 6.07
N GLY A 17 -5.26 12.47 7.05
CA GLY A 17 -5.47 11.04 6.81
C GLY A 17 -4.23 10.28 6.32
N ARG A 18 -3.05 10.91 6.37
CA ARG A 18 -1.76 10.26 6.08
C ARG A 18 -0.82 10.40 7.27
N ALA A 19 -0.06 9.34 7.51
CA ALA A 19 1.06 9.31 8.44
C ALA A 19 2.36 9.08 7.67
N GLN A 20 3.47 9.59 8.21
CA GLN A 20 4.80 9.22 7.74
C GLN A 20 5.38 8.20 8.71
N ILE A 21 5.66 7.02 8.19
CA ILE A 21 6.19 5.89 8.95
C ILE A 21 7.66 5.77 8.62
N SER A 22 8.52 5.70 9.64
CA SER A 22 9.94 5.46 9.43
C SER A 22 10.16 4.00 8.99
N THR A 23 11.20 3.74 8.21
CA THR A 23 11.45 2.39 7.68
C THR A 23 11.59 1.37 8.81
N GLU A 24 12.18 1.76 9.93
CA GLU A 24 12.40 0.91 11.12
C GLU A 24 11.09 0.41 11.76
N LEU A 25 9.98 1.14 11.56
CA LEU A 25 8.66 0.80 12.08
C LEU A 25 7.78 0.08 11.06
N LEU A 26 8.29 -0.24 9.87
CA LEU A 26 7.49 -0.91 8.83
C LEU A 26 6.89 -2.23 9.33
N ALA A 27 7.63 -3.00 10.13
CA ALA A 27 7.13 -4.26 10.69
C ALA A 27 5.88 -4.09 11.58
N ASP A 28 5.68 -2.91 12.18
CA ASP A 28 4.52 -2.61 13.03
C ASP A 28 3.26 -2.25 12.21
N THR A 29 3.37 -2.19 10.88
CA THR A 29 2.28 -1.90 9.95
C THR A 29 1.60 -3.16 9.39
N ASP A 30 1.59 -4.24 10.17
CA ASP A 30 1.05 -5.53 9.70
C ASP A 30 -0.40 -5.39 9.19
N ALA A 31 -0.63 -5.96 8.01
CA ALA A 31 -1.89 -5.89 7.29
C ALA A 31 -2.13 -7.20 6.53
N ASP A 32 -3.40 -7.57 6.38
CA ASP A 32 -3.78 -8.76 5.62
C ASP A 32 -3.39 -8.66 4.13
N LEU A 33 -3.22 -7.44 3.61
CA LEU A 33 -2.77 -7.15 2.26
C LEU A 33 -2.12 -5.76 2.22
N THR A 34 -1.01 -5.63 1.50
CA THR A 34 -0.32 -4.34 1.31
C THR A 34 -0.33 -3.91 -0.16
N LEU A 35 -0.85 -2.72 -0.41
CA LEU A 35 -0.74 -2.01 -1.69
C LEU A 35 0.35 -0.95 -1.57
N ALA A 36 1.30 -0.93 -2.50
CA ALA A 36 2.30 0.14 -2.55
C ALA A 36 2.45 0.73 -3.94
N THR A 37 2.81 2.00 -3.98
CA THR A 37 3.15 2.74 -5.20
C THR A 37 4.25 3.74 -4.85
N SER A 38 5.11 4.06 -5.80
CA SER A 38 5.98 5.24 -5.70
C SER A 38 5.96 6.02 -7.01
N SER A 39 6.40 7.28 -6.96
CA SER A 39 6.91 7.93 -8.16
C SER A 39 8.33 7.44 -8.45
N ASN A 40 8.70 7.39 -9.73
CA ASN A 40 10.10 7.31 -10.20
C ASN A 40 10.93 6.11 -9.69
N GLY A 41 10.36 4.91 -9.56
CA GLY A 41 11.13 3.69 -9.25
C GLY A 41 11.63 3.56 -7.81
N ALA A 42 11.30 4.51 -6.92
CA ALA A 42 11.67 4.43 -5.49
C ALA A 42 11.11 3.18 -4.78
N LEU A 43 10.04 2.57 -5.32
CA LEU A 43 9.49 1.32 -4.81
C LEU A 43 10.48 0.16 -4.93
N GLU A 44 11.16 0.04 -6.08
CA GLU A 44 12.16 -1.01 -6.31
C GLU A 44 13.30 -0.91 -5.30
N SER A 45 13.75 0.31 -5.00
CA SER A 45 14.78 0.56 -3.97
C SER A 45 14.32 0.18 -2.57
N LEU A 46 13.04 0.37 -2.23
CA LEU A 46 12.48 -0.06 -0.95
C LEU A 46 12.39 -1.60 -0.88
N GLU A 47 11.96 -2.24 -1.96
CA GLU A 47 11.80 -3.70 -2.05
C GLU A 47 13.11 -4.47 -1.82
N GLN A 48 14.26 -3.84 -2.13
CA GLN A 48 15.59 -4.39 -1.87
C GLN A 48 16.07 -4.26 -0.41
N GLN A 49 15.34 -3.55 0.45
CA GLN A 49 15.74 -3.35 1.85
C GLN A 49 15.33 -4.54 2.71
N PRO A 50 16.18 -5.01 3.65
CA PRO A 50 15.81 -6.07 4.58
C PRO A 50 14.54 -5.77 5.37
N THR A 51 14.32 -4.50 5.73
CA THR A 51 13.13 -4.08 6.49
C THR A 51 11.84 -4.16 5.68
N PHE A 52 11.90 -4.12 4.35
CA PHE A 52 10.73 -4.38 3.53
C PHE A 52 10.37 -5.86 3.57
N GLN A 53 11.37 -6.75 3.58
CA GLN A 53 11.16 -8.20 3.69
C GLN A 53 10.60 -8.61 5.07
N SER A 54 10.73 -7.76 6.10
CA SER A 54 10.10 -8.00 7.42
C SER A 54 8.64 -7.57 7.50
N LEU A 55 8.04 -7.02 6.43
CA LEU A 55 6.60 -6.77 6.40
C LEU A 55 5.84 -8.09 6.34
N GLY A 56 4.93 -8.33 7.29
CA GLY A 56 4.14 -9.58 7.33
C GLY A 56 3.38 -9.85 6.03
N ALA A 57 2.86 -8.82 5.36
CA ALA A 57 2.22 -8.95 4.05
C ALA A 57 3.19 -9.38 2.93
N VAL A 58 4.47 -8.95 2.98
CA VAL A 58 5.49 -9.35 2.01
C VAL A 58 5.90 -10.80 2.27
N GLU A 59 6.12 -11.16 3.54
CA GLU A 59 6.44 -12.53 3.95
C GLU A 59 5.35 -13.54 3.54
N ARG A 60 4.07 -13.16 3.70
CA ARG A 60 2.91 -13.97 3.28
C ARG A 60 2.65 -13.96 1.77
N GLY A 61 3.38 -13.15 1.00
CA GLY A 61 3.18 -13.02 -0.45
C GLY A 61 1.90 -12.27 -0.84
N VAL A 62 1.30 -11.51 0.07
CA VAL A 62 0.07 -10.70 -0.13
C VAL A 62 0.38 -9.22 -0.34
N TYR A 63 1.52 -8.96 -0.98
CA TYR A 63 1.98 -7.64 -1.41
C TYR A 63 1.63 -7.39 -2.88
N VAL A 64 1.07 -6.21 -3.17
CA VAL A 64 0.64 -5.79 -4.50
C VAL A 64 1.31 -4.46 -4.87
N PRO A 65 2.35 -4.48 -5.72
CA PRO A 65 2.90 -3.25 -6.29
C PRO A 65 1.93 -2.70 -7.34
N LEU A 66 1.59 -1.43 -7.24
CA LEU A 66 0.76 -0.72 -8.21
C LEU A 66 1.61 0.23 -9.05
N ALA A 67 1.39 0.18 -10.36
CA ALA A 67 1.92 1.20 -11.26
C ALA A 67 1.33 2.59 -10.89
N PRO A 68 2.09 3.70 -11.03
CA PRO A 68 1.66 5.02 -10.58
C PRO A 68 0.31 5.47 -11.16
N THR A 69 0.05 5.17 -12.44
CA THR A 69 -1.21 5.50 -13.12
C THR A 69 -2.39 4.72 -12.57
N LEU A 70 -2.18 3.48 -12.14
CA LEU A 70 -3.20 2.64 -11.54
C LEU A 70 -3.48 3.08 -10.09
N ALA A 71 -2.44 3.41 -9.32
CA ALA A 71 -2.62 3.97 -7.98
C ALA A 71 -3.32 5.35 -7.98
N GLN A 72 -3.10 6.17 -9.01
CA GLN A 72 -3.84 7.42 -9.19
C GLN A 72 -5.35 7.19 -9.38
N SER A 73 -5.76 6.06 -9.98
CA SER A 73 -7.18 5.75 -10.21
C SER A 73 -7.97 5.59 -8.90
N ILE A 74 -7.33 5.12 -7.82
CA ILE A 74 -7.94 5.02 -6.48
C ILE A 74 -7.72 6.27 -5.64
N THR A 75 -6.82 7.16 -6.05
CA THR A 75 -6.52 8.41 -5.34
C THR A 75 -7.46 9.55 -5.74
N PHE A 76 -8.02 9.52 -6.96
CA PHE A 76 -8.91 10.56 -7.50
C PHE A 76 -10.22 9.96 -8.01
N PRO A 77 -11.21 9.68 -7.12
CA PRO A 77 -12.39 8.88 -7.43
C PRO A 77 -13.42 9.63 -8.30
N SER A 78 -13.09 9.81 -9.58
CA SER A 78 -13.98 10.24 -10.66
C SER A 78 -14.63 9.03 -11.36
N PRO A 79 -15.78 9.18 -12.08
CA PRO A 79 -16.41 8.06 -12.75
C PRO A 79 -15.46 7.25 -13.67
N PRO A 80 -14.60 7.87 -14.52
CA PRO A 80 -13.64 7.10 -15.33
C PRO A 80 -12.56 6.40 -14.51
N SER A 81 -12.14 7.00 -13.39
CA SER A 81 -11.13 6.38 -12.52
C SER A 81 -11.69 5.18 -11.75
N LEU A 82 -12.98 5.21 -11.39
CA LEU A 82 -13.65 4.12 -10.70
C LEU A 82 -13.81 2.91 -11.62
N ASP A 83 -14.19 3.12 -12.88
CA ASP A 83 -14.22 2.06 -13.89
C ASP A 83 -12.86 1.37 -14.02
N ARG A 84 -11.78 2.15 -14.12
CA ARG A 84 -10.41 1.62 -14.11
C ARG A 84 -10.07 0.89 -12.80
N ALA A 85 -10.39 1.45 -11.64
CA ALA A 85 -10.07 0.83 -10.36
C ALA A 85 -10.80 -0.52 -10.19
N LEU A 86 -12.09 -0.58 -10.54
CA LEU A 86 -12.87 -1.80 -10.49
C LEU A 86 -12.40 -2.84 -11.51
N GLY A 87 -12.05 -2.42 -12.73
CA GLY A 87 -11.61 -3.33 -13.79
C GLY A 87 -10.16 -3.82 -13.65
N GLN A 88 -9.30 -3.10 -12.93
CA GLN A 88 -7.86 -3.39 -12.92
C GLN A 88 -7.25 -3.52 -11.51
N VAL A 89 -7.69 -2.75 -10.51
CA VAL A 89 -7.16 -2.88 -9.14
C VAL A 89 -7.80 -4.07 -8.43
N VAL A 90 -9.13 -4.17 -8.44
CA VAL A 90 -9.86 -5.21 -7.71
C VAL A 90 -9.40 -6.64 -8.08
N PRO A 91 -9.17 -6.99 -9.35
CA PRO A 91 -8.64 -8.31 -9.70
C PRO A 91 -7.26 -8.61 -9.11
N LEU A 92 -6.40 -7.60 -8.96
CA LEU A 92 -5.09 -7.77 -8.31
C LEU A 92 -5.24 -8.03 -6.80
N LEU A 93 -6.22 -7.39 -6.16
CA LEU A 93 -6.53 -7.63 -4.75
C LEU A 93 -7.08 -9.04 -4.54
N ASP A 94 -8.01 -9.47 -5.38
CA ASP A 94 -8.58 -10.82 -5.32
C ASP A 94 -7.49 -11.89 -5.53
N SER A 95 -6.64 -11.71 -6.54
CA SER A 95 -5.51 -12.62 -6.76
C SER A 95 -4.53 -12.67 -5.60
N ALA A 96 -4.30 -11.56 -4.88
CA ALA A 96 -3.42 -11.54 -3.72
C ALA A 96 -4.06 -12.17 -2.50
N ALA A 97 -5.35 -11.93 -2.26
CA ALA A 97 -6.11 -12.45 -1.13
C ALA A 97 -6.35 -13.98 -1.18
N GLN A 98 -6.13 -14.61 -2.33
CA GLN A 98 -6.25 -16.07 -2.51
C GLN A 98 -4.96 -16.85 -2.22
N ARG A 99 -3.87 -16.18 -1.85
CA ARG A 99 -2.59 -16.82 -1.46
C ARG A 99 -2.61 -17.26 -0.01
#